data_AF-A0AAN9DV96-F1
#
_entry.id   AF-A0AAN9DV96-F1
#
_cell.length_a   1.000
_cell.length_b   1.000
_cell.length_c   1.000
_cell.angle_alpha   90.00
_cell.angle_beta   90.00
_cell.angle_gamma   90.00
#
_symmetry.space_group_name_H-M   'P 1'
#
loop_
_entity.id
_entity.type
_entity.pdbx_description
1 polymer ?
#
loop_
_entity_poly.entity_id
_entity_poly.type
_entity_poly.pdbx_seq_one_letter_code
_entity_poly.pdbx_strand_id
1 'polypeptide(L)'
;MALILSTVGGSGGAPFSFTGESSGARLAKISVWMGAWQIKAVTVWLTDGRTETFGKPAGDHYEHVLKPGERFTSLSLYDNGEGTRLGAIKFTTDLGSGEFFAKMTSRPLPRECRMDLGSGSCLGVAGRSGSDIDCMGFMFLK
;
A
#
# COMPACT_ATOMS: atom_id res chain seq x y z
N MET A 1 18.50 10.02 -8.65
CA MET A 1 17.89 9.45 -7.43
C MET A 1 17.46 8.03 -7.77
N ALA A 2 17.81 7.03 -6.96
CA ALA A 2 17.43 5.65 -7.26
C ALA A 2 16.21 5.24 -6.43
N LEU A 3 15.26 4.55 -7.06
CA LEU A 3 13.98 4.17 -6.47
C LEU A 3 13.81 2.65 -6.47
N ILE A 4 12.97 2.17 -5.56
CA ILE A 4 12.55 0.76 -5.49
C ILE A 4 11.03 0.72 -5.50
N LEU A 5 10.48 -0.15 -6.34
CA LEU A 5 9.06 -0.46 -6.40
C LEU A 5 8.89 -1.93 -6.77
N SER A 6 8.21 -2.68 -5.91
CA SER A 6 7.79 -4.07 -6.16
C SER A 6 6.29 -4.18 -5.87
N THR A 7 5.52 -4.67 -6.83
CA THR A 7 4.06 -4.82 -6.73
C THR A 7 3.66 -6.26 -6.47
N VAL A 8 2.62 -6.47 -5.66
CA VAL A 8 2.01 -7.80 -5.44
C VAL A 8 0.53 -7.76 -5.76
N GLY A 9 0.04 -8.83 -6.39
CA GLY A 9 -1.36 -9.00 -6.82
C GLY A 9 -1.45 -9.51 -8.26
N GLY A 10 -2.56 -9.21 -8.93
CA GLY A 10 -2.83 -9.62 -10.31
C GLY A 10 -2.53 -8.56 -11.37
N SER A 11 -2.88 -8.89 -12.62
CA SER A 11 -2.64 -8.07 -13.82
C SER A 11 -3.85 -7.30 -14.34
N GLY A 12 -5.01 -7.44 -13.67
CA GLY A 12 -6.25 -6.74 -14.03
C GLY A 12 -6.21 -5.24 -13.74
N GLY A 13 -7.35 -4.57 -13.88
CA GLY A 13 -7.49 -3.14 -13.58
C GLY A 13 -6.72 -2.21 -14.52
N ALA A 14 -6.87 -0.90 -14.28
CA ALA A 14 -6.12 0.16 -14.93
C ALA A 14 -4.87 0.51 -14.11
N PRO A 15 -3.71 0.79 -14.75
CA PRO A 15 -2.52 1.18 -14.03
C PRO A 15 -2.70 2.54 -13.35
N PHE A 16 -2.09 2.71 -12.18
CA PHE A 16 -1.98 3.99 -11.48
C PHE A 16 -0.56 4.16 -10.90
N SER A 17 -0.13 5.41 -10.77
CA SER A 17 1.09 5.80 -10.08
C SER A 17 0.84 7.11 -9.35
N PHE A 18 0.84 7.05 -8.02
CA PHE A 18 0.57 8.19 -7.15
C PHE A 18 1.73 8.38 -6.19
N THR A 19 2.71 9.15 -6.64
CA THR A 19 3.98 9.33 -5.95
C THR A 19 4.39 10.80 -5.91
N GLY A 20 5.25 11.14 -4.95
CA GLY A 20 5.99 12.38 -4.88
C GLY A 20 7.37 12.31 -5.52
N GLU A 21 7.61 11.44 -6.49
CA GLU A 21 8.92 11.29 -7.15
C GLU A 21 9.44 12.61 -7.71
N SER A 22 8.58 13.40 -8.34
CA SER A 22 8.93 14.69 -8.94
C SER A 22 8.98 15.86 -7.94
N SER A 23 8.22 15.78 -6.84
CA SER A 23 8.08 16.87 -5.86
C SER A 23 8.88 16.66 -4.57
N GLY A 24 9.39 15.45 -4.34
CA GLY A 24 9.95 15.03 -3.05
C GLY A 24 8.89 14.74 -1.98
N ALA A 25 7.60 14.79 -2.31
CA ALA A 25 6.53 14.50 -1.37
C ALA A 25 6.55 13.03 -0.93
N ARG A 26 6.15 12.80 0.32
CA ARG A 26 6.17 11.48 0.96
C ARG A 26 4.76 11.03 1.29
N LEU A 27 4.60 9.75 1.55
CA LEU A 27 3.36 9.21 2.11
C LEU A 27 3.11 9.83 3.48
N ALA A 28 1.98 10.52 3.64
CA ALA A 28 1.56 11.15 4.89
C ALA A 28 0.48 10.34 5.60
N LYS A 29 -0.42 9.71 4.84
CA LYS A 29 -1.51 8.91 5.39
C LYS A 29 -1.92 7.84 4.39
N ILE A 30 -2.40 6.72 4.93
CA ILE A 30 -3.03 5.67 4.15
C ILE A 30 -4.26 5.14 4.86
N SER A 31 -5.35 4.96 4.12
CA SER A 31 -6.57 4.29 4.57
C SER A 31 -6.83 3.10 3.65
N VAL A 32 -7.15 1.95 4.23
CA VAL A 32 -7.28 0.67 3.51
C VAL A 32 -8.62 0.03 3.86
N TRP A 33 -9.43 -0.26 2.83
CA TRP A 33 -10.68 -1.00 2.93
C TRP A 33 -10.45 -2.45 2.53
N MET A 34 -11.04 -3.39 3.27
CA MET A 34 -10.89 -4.82 3.02
C MET A 34 -12.21 -5.44 2.57
N GLY A 35 -12.13 -6.36 1.61
CA GLY A 35 -13.21 -7.24 1.23
C GLY A 35 -12.97 -8.66 1.73
N ALA A 36 -13.91 -9.55 1.40
CA ALA A 36 -13.84 -10.98 1.76
C ALA A 36 -12.56 -11.66 1.23
N TRP A 37 -12.11 -11.26 0.04
CA TRP A 37 -11.03 -11.93 -0.69
C TRP A 37 -10.01 -10.97 -1.30
N GLN A 38 -10.04 -9.68 -0.95
CA GLN A 38 -9.18 -8.66 -1.51
C GLN A 38 -9.00 -7.45 -0.61
N ILE A 39 -8.01 -6.62 -0.91
CA ILE A 39 -8.03 -5.20 -0.57
C ILE A 39 -8.98 -4.50 -1.55
N LYS A 40 -10.02 -3.89 -1.01
CA LYS A 40 -11.13 -3.31 -1.77
C LYS A 40 -10.78 -1.94 -2.33
N ALA A 41 -10.15 -1.11 -1.50
CA ALA A 41 -9.74 0.23 -1.89
C ALA A 41 -8.61 0.72 -0.99
N VAL A 42 -7.87 1.71 -1.50
CA VAL A 42 -6.85 2.42 -0.76
C VAL A 42 -7.01 3.91 -1.06
N THR A 43 -7.03 4.74 -0.01
CA THR A 43 -6.88 6.18 -0.16
C THR A 43 -5.51 6.57 0.38
N VAL A 44 -4.81 7.41 -0.37
CA VAL A 44 -3.45 7.83 -0.08
C VAL A 44 -3.37 9.35 -0.04
N TRP A 45 -2.69 9.87 0.97
CA TRP A 45 -2.37 11.29 1.10
C TRP A 45 -0.86 11.46 1.06
N LEU A 46 -0.41 12.45 0.30
CA LEU A 46 0.99 12.86 0.27
C LEU A 46 1.21 14.12 1.11
N THR A 47 2.46 14.35 1.53
CA THR A 47 2.85 15.53 2.33
C THR A 47 2.68 16.85 1.59
N ASP A 48 2.50 16.83 0.26
CA ASP A 48 2.20 18.02 -0.56
C ASP A 48 0.69 18.32 -0.66
N GLY A 49 -0.15 17.61 0.11
CA GLY A 49 -1.60 17.81 0.17
C GLY A 49 -2.39 17.05 -0.88
N ARG A 50 -1.74 16.41 -1.87
CA ARG A 50 -2.44 15.56 -2.85
C ARG A 50 -3.07 14.36 -2.15
N THR A 51 -4.28 14.00 -2.61
CA THR A 51 -5.05 12.87 -2.11
C THR A 51 -5.70 12.14 -3.28
N GLU A 52 -5.65 10.81 -3.28
CA GLU A 52 -6.33 10.01 -4.30
C GLU A 52 -6.82 8.66 -3.74
N THR A 53 -7.94 8.17 -4.27
CA THR A 53 -8.54 6.88 -3.92
C THR A 53 -8.50 5.93 -5.10
N PHE A 54 -7.98 4.72 -4.87
CA PHE A 54 -7.94 3.61 -5.83
C PHE A 54 -8.86 2.48 -5.38
N GLY A 55 -9.56 1.84 -6.32
CA GLY A 55 -10.62 0.88 -6.00
C GLY A 55 -11.94 1.55 -5.60
N LYS A 56 -12.90 0.76 -5.09
CA LYS A 56 -14.22 1.27 -4.63
C LYS A 56 -14.42 0.97 -3.15
N PRO A 57 -14.26 1.97 -2.26
CA PRO A 57 -14.42 1.79 -0.82
C PRO A 57 -15.75 1.13 -0.45
N ALA A 58 -15.71 0.18 0.49
CA ALA A 58 -16.89 -0.46 1.05
C ALA A 58 -16.55 -1.04 2.43
N GLY A 59 -17.45 -0.86 3.42
CA GLY A 59 -17.25 -1.36 4.78
C GLY A 59 -16.24 -0.54 5.59
N ASP A 60 -15.75 -1.17 6.66
CA ASP A 60 -14.76 -0.57 7.56
C ASP A 60 -13.38 -0.44 6.90
N HIS A 61 -12.59 0.50 7.42
CA HIS A 61 -11.22 0.72 6.97
C HIS A 61 -10.27 0.86 8.14
N TYR A 62 -9.02 0.53 7.89
CA TYR A 62 -7.92 0.84 8.79
C TYR A 62 -7.19 2.06 8.26
N GLU A 63 -6.72 2.92 9.15
CA GLU A 63 -5.95 4.12 8.81
C GLU A 63 -4.62 4.12 9.55
N HIS A 64 -3.59 4.65 8.89
CA HIS A 64 -2.33 4.98 9.51
C HIS A 64 -1.87 6.36 9.04
N VAL A 65 -1.62 7.24 10.00
CA VAL A 65 -1.06 8.59 9.78
C VAL A 65 0.41 8.55 10.13
N LEU A 66 1.26 8.86 9.16
CA LEU A 66 2.70 8.94 9.36
C LEU A 66 3.07 10.31 9.93
N LYS A 67 3.89 10.31 10.98
CA LYS A 67 4.52 11.51 11.53
C LYS A 67 5.57 12.04 10.54
N PRO A 68 5.84 13.35 10.54
CA PRO A 68 6.93 13.91 9.75
C PRO A 68 8.26 13.20 10.02
N GLY A 69 8.86 12.65 8.96
CA GLY A 69 10.14 11.94 9.04
C GLY A 69 10.05 10.45 9.39
N GLU A 70 8.86 9.93 9.73
CA GLU A 70 8.62 8.51 9.99
C GLU A 70 8.94 7.65 8.77
N ARG A 71 9.58 6.51 9.02
CA ARG A 71 10.08 5.59 8.00
C ARG A 71 9.54 4.19 8.24
N PHE A 72 9.35 3.47 7.14
CA PHE A 72 9.01 2.06 7.18
C PHE A 72 10.22 1.25 7.66
N THR A 73 9.99 0.36 8.61
CA THR A 73 10.99 -0.60 9.11
C THR A 73 10.72 -2.02 8.63
N SER A 74 9.47 -2.32 8.27
CA SER A 74 9.08 -3.53 7.56
C SER A 74 7.93 -3.24 6.61
N LEU A 75 7.85 -3.96 5.48
CA LEU A 75 6.67 -4.03 4.64
C LEU A 75 6.56 -5.43 4.07
N SER A 76 5.38 -6.01 4.24
CA SER A 76 4.99 -7.27 3.65
C SER A 76 3.68 -7.10 2.91
N LEU A 77 3.65 -7.57 1.67
CA LEU A 77 2.43 -7.64 0.87
C LEU A 77 2.08 -9.11 0.64
N TYR A 78 0.80 -9.36 0.42
CA TYR A 78 0.26 -10.68 0.12
C TYR A 78 -0.67 -10.55 -1.06
N ASP A 79 -0.63 -11.50 -1.98
CA ASP A 79 -1.74 -11.68 -2.92
C ASP A 79 -2.94 -12.33 -2.18
N ASN A 80 -4.02 -12.57 -2.91
CA ASN A 80 -5.26 -13.13 -2.37
C ASN A 80 -5.37 -14.68 -2.38
N GLY A 81 -4.27 -15.37 -2.65
CA GLY A 81 -4.18 -16.82 -2.83
C GLY A 81 -4.38 -17.30 -4.28
N GLU A 82 -4.93 -16.46 -5.14
CA GLU A 82 -5.15 -16.76 -6.57
C GLU A 82 -4.26 -15.93 -7.49
N GLY A 83 -3.45 -15.01 -6.94
CA GLY A 83 -2.64 -14.09 -7.74
C GLY A 83 -3.48 -13.10 -8.58
N THR A 84 -4.73 -12.82 -8.18
CA THR A 84 -5.65 -11.95 -8.94
C THR A 84 -5.85 -10.59 -8.28
N ARG A 85 -5.66 -10.48 -6.97
CA ARG A 85 -5.78 -9.24 -6.20
C ARG A 85 -4.68 -9.13 -5.16
N LEU A 86 -4.47 -7.91 -4.66
CA LEU A 86 -3.80 -7.71 -3.39
C LEU A 86 -4.71 -8.23 -2.26
N GLY A 87 -4.17 -9.07 -1.38
CA GLY A 87 -4.88 -9.70 -0.26
C GLY A 87 -4.58 -9.08 1.10
N ALA A 88 -3.38 -8.54 1.31
CA ALA A 88 -3.04 -7.82 2.54
C ALA A 88 -1.87 -6.84 2.39
N ILE A 89 -1.87 -5.86 3.31
CA ILE A 89 -0.80 -4.88 3.53
C ILE A 89 -0.42 -4.95 5.00
N LYS A 90 0.84 -5.21 5.27
CA LYS A 90 1.39 -5.34 6.60
C LYS A 90 2.67 -4.53 6.73
N PHE A 91 2.76 -3.62 7.69
CA PHE A 91 4.00 -2.84 7.91
C PHE A 91 4.18 -2.39 9.35
N THR A 92 5.42 -2.04 9.66
CA THR A 92 5.82 -1.33 10.87
C THR A 92 6.64 -0.11 10.47
N THR A 93 6.68 0.87 11.36
CA THR A 93 7.46 2.09 11.20
C THR A 93 8.39 2.30 12.40
N ASP A 94 9.33 3.22 12.30
CA ASP A 94 10.28 3.57 13.36
C ASP A 94 9.68 4.45 14.47
N LEU A 95 8.62 5.22 14.16
CA LEU A 95 7.94 6.11 15.10
C LEU A 95 6.50 5.70 15.44
N GLY A 96 6.02 4.60 14.86
CA GLY A 96 4.71 4.02 15.11
C GLY A 96 4.69 3.15 16.35
N SER A 97 3.53 3.11 17.03
CA SER A 97 3.36 2.33 18.26
C SER A 97 2.92 0.88 18.04
N GLY A 98 2.99 0.37 16.81
CA GLY A 98 2.55 -0.99 16.49
C GLY A 98 2.57 -1.34 15.02
N GLU A 99 2.10 -2.54 14.74
CA GLU A 99 1.95 -3.10 13.39
C GLU A 99 0.66 -2.63 12.75
N PHE A 100 0.75 -2.06 11.55
CA PHE A 100 -0.41 -1.88 10.69
C PHE A 100 -0.63 -3.18 9.91
N PHE A 101 -1.82 -3.75 9.99
CA PHE A 101 -2.14 -4.98 9.26
C PHE A 101 -3.58 -4.99 8.74
N ALA A 102 -3.74 -4.58 7.48
CA ALA A 102 -5.01 -4.68 6.75
C ALA A 102 -4.99 -5.94 5.88
N LYS A 103 -5.97 -6.84 6.07
CA LYS A 103 -6.05 -8.11 5.32
C LYS A 103 -7.49 -8.45 4.94
N MET A 104 -7.63 -9.18 3.84
CA MET A 104 -8.90 -9.79 3.44
C MET A 104 -9.51 -10.62 4.58
N THR A 105 -10.84 -10.65 4.67
CA THR A 105 -11.52 -11.09 5.89
C THR A 105 -11.93 -12.57 5.88
N SER A 106 -12.07 -13.21 4.72
CA SER A 106 -12.61 -14.58 4.63
C SER A 106 -11.59 -15.62 4.19
N ARG A 107 -10.57 -15.25 3.42
CA ARG A 107 -9.59 -16.21 2.89
C ARG A 107 -8.30 -16.22 3.73
N PRO A 108 -7.63 -17.38 3.85
CA PRO A 108 -6.32 -17.45 4.49
C PRO A 108 -5.28 -16.69 3.64
N LEU A 109 -4.30 -16.08 4.32
CA LEU A 109 -3.21 -15.40 3.61
C LEU A 109 -2.23 -16.43 3.02
N PRO A 110 -1.81 -16.24 1.76
CA PRO A 110 -0.79 -17.08 1.13
C PRO A 110 0.61 -16.68 1.63
N ARG A 111 1.63 -16.95 0.81
CA ARG A 111 3.03 -16.62 1.13
C ARG A 111 3.22 -15.11 1.33
N GLU A 112 3.91 -14.76 2.40
CA GLU A 112 4.39 -13.40 2.67
C GLU A 112 5.43 -12.97 1.63
N CYS A 113 5.19 -11.84 0.96
CA CYS A 113 6.19 -11.18 0.13
C CYS A 113 6.79 -10.01 0.92
N ARG A 114 8.01 -10.19 1.46
CA ARG A 114 8.74 -9.12 2.14
C ARG A 114 9.35 -8.17 1.11
N MET A 115 9.14 -6.88 1.29
CA MET A 115 9.59 -5.85 0.36
C MET A 115 10.94 -5.28 0.76
N ASP A 116 11.75 -4.92 -0.24
CA ASP A 116 12.92 -4.08 -0.05
C ASP A 116 12.46 -2.63 0.14
N LEU A 117 12.88 -2.03 1.25
CA LEU A 117 12.48 -0.69 1.66
C LEU A 117 13.47 0.38 1.25
N GLY A 118 14.67 0.02 0.77
CA GLY A 118 15.78 0.96 0.66
C GLY A 118 15.99 1.73 1.97
N SER A 119 15.83 3.05 1.91
CA SER A 119 15.92 3.95 3.06
C SER A 119 14.71 3.92 4.02
N GLY A 120 13.61 3.26 3.64
CA GLY A 120 12.33 3.28 4.37
C GLY A 120 11.48 4.53 4.14
N SER A 121 11.97 5.50 3.36
CA SER A 121 11.22 6.72 3.02
C SER A 121 10.27 6.47 1.84
N CYS A 122 8.97 6.34 2.14
CA CYS A 122 7.92 6.06 1.16
C CYS A 122 7.48 7.34 0.42
N LEU A 123 7.53 7.32 -0.91
CA LEU A 123 7.09 8.41 -1.79
C LEU A 123 5.63 8.30 -2.22
N GLY A 124 4.97 7.17 -1.93
CA GLY A 124 3.60 6.89 -2.35
C GLY A 124 3.45 5.46 -2.85
N VAL A 125 2.47 5.24 -3.72
CA VAL A 125 2.07 3.92 -4.19
C VAL A 125 1.92 3.88 -5.70
N ALA A 126 2.10 2.70 -6.28
CA ALA A 126 1.80 2.44 -7.68
C ALA A 126 1.27 1.02 -7.84
N GLY A 127 0.49 0.78 -8.89
CA GLY A 127 -0.17 -0.51 -9.07
C GLY A 127 -1.23 -0.49 -10.15
N ARG A 128 -2.25 -1.33 -9.96
CA ARG A 128 -3.40 -1.44 -10.84
C ARG A 128 -4.68 -1.56 -10.03
N SER A 129 -5.75 -0.88 -10.46
CA SER A 129 -7.03 -0.95 -9.76
C SER A 129 -8.22 -0.83 -10.71
N GLY A 130 -9.37 -1.29 -10.24
CA GLY A 130 -10.67 -1.11 -10.88
C GLY A 130 -11.75 -0.99 -9.80
N SER A 131 -12.57 -2.02 -9.64
CA SER A 131 -13.47 -2.12 -8.49
C SER A 131 -12.76 -2.47 -7.19
N ASP A 132 -11.59 -3.10 -7.30
CA ASP A 132 -10.72 -3.56 -6.21
C ASP A 132 -9.27 -3.12 -6.49
N ILE A 133 -8.35 -3.42 -5.58
CA ILE A 133 -6.91 -3.32 -5.85
C ILE A 133 -6.42 -4.62 -6.49
N ASP A 134 -6.16 -4.57 -7.80
CA ASP A 134 -5.62 -5.68 -8.57
C ASP A 134 -4.19 -5.99 -8.15
N CYS A 135 -3.32 -4.98 -8.11
CA CYS A 135 -2.01 -5.09 -7.50
C CYS A 135 -1.56 -3.73 -6.97
N MET A 136 -0.66 -3.73 -5.99
CA MET A 136 -0.05 -2.51 -5.49
C MET A 136 1.35 -2.77 -4.94
N GLY A 137 2.18 -1.75 -5.01
CA GLY A 137 3.48 -1.65 -4.37
C GLY A 137 3.66 -0.26 -3.77
N PHE A 138 4.60 -0.16 -2.84
CA PHE A 138 5.01 1.10 -2.24
C PHE A 138 6.34 1.53 -2.87
N MET A 139 6.45 2.81 -3.23
CA MET A 139 7.66 3.33 -3.84
C MET A 139 8.56 3.92 -2.77
N PHE A 140 9.80 3.45 -2.70
CA PHE A 140 10.79 3.91 -1.72
C PHE A 140 12.01 4.55 -2.37
N LEU A 141 12.60 5.52 -1.67
CA LEU A 141 13.95 5.99 -1.93
C LEU A 141 14.96 4.92 -1.52
N LYS A 142 15.97 4.66 -2.36
CA LYS A 142 17.14 3.85 -1.96
C LYS A 142 17.94 4.54 -0.86
#